data_AF-A0A6A5HB02-F1
#
_entry.id   AF-A0A6A5HB02-F1
#
_cell.length_a   1.000
_cell.length_b   1.000
_cell.length_c   1.000
_cell.angle_alpha   90.00
_cell.angle_beta   90.00
_cell.angle_gamma   90.00
#
_symmetry.space_group_name_H-M   'P 1'
#
loop_
_entity.id
_entity.type
_entity.pdbx_description
1 polymer ?
#
loop_
_entity_poly.entity_id
_entity_poly.type
_entity_poly.pdbx_seq_one_letter_code
_entity_poly.pdbx_strand_id
1 'polypeptide(L)'
;MTAVLFISAILLPLLSHCSSEISVPVISGRSYTLQLEYQNADGTNSKKAEGIKRQLFDETGGKWQYFWFCGGAKKTCGKWVDEKNKTIPSGPKVTKTSEGAVISNMQIRDAGKYARLPEDPNALTAELQQVGVYVQDGPTTAAPGKVYKY
;
A
#
# COMPACT_ATOMS: atom_id res chain seq x y z
N MET A 1 -56.65 -15.04 31.39
CA MET A 1 -55.50 -14.12 31.58
C MET A 1 -54.53 -14.38 30.45
N THR A 2 -54.41 -13.41 29.55
CA THR A 2 -53.64 -13.49 28.31
C THR A 2 -52.21 -13.06 28.59
N ALA A 3 -51.24 -13.95 28.49
CA ALA A 3 -49.83 -13.59 28.62
C ALA A 3 -49.26 -13.26 27.24
N VAL A 4 -49.16 -11.95 26.97
CA VAL A 4 -48.35 -11.39 25.88
C VAL A 4 -46.89 -11.47 26.34
N LEU A 5 -46.10 -12.35 25.73
CA LEU A 5 -44.65 -12.39 25.96
C LEU A 5 -43.94 -11.56 24.89
N PHE A 6 -43.29 -10.52 25.38
CA PHE A 6 -42.59 -9.49 24.65
C PHE A 6 -41.40 -10.04 23.86
N ILE A 7 -41.31 -9.50 22.65
CA ILE A 7 -40.20 -9.44 21.72
C ILE A 7 -38.85 -9.30 22.43
N SER A 8 -37.94 -10.23 22.17
CA SER A 8 -36.50 -9.99 22.29
C SER A 8 -35.82 -10.66 21.09
N ALA A 9 -36.03 -10.08 19.91
CA ALA A 9 -35.14 -10.28 18.79
C ALA A 9 -33.80 -9.65 19.16
N ILE A 10 -32.90 -10.45 19.73
CA ILE A 10 -31.50 -10.07 19.96
C ILE A 10 -30.88 -9.92 18.58
N LEU A 11 -30.96 -8.68 18.09
CA LEU A 11 -30.29 -8.21 16.89
C LEU A 11 -28.79 -8.27 17.19
N LEU A 12 -28.14 -9.40 16.87
CA LEU A 12 -26.69 -9.46 16.77
C LEU A 12 -26.30 -8.48 15.65
N PRO A 13 -25.61 -7.36 15.95
CA PRO A 13 -24.98 -6.61 14.88
C PRO A 13 -23.86 -7.51 14.37
N LEU A 14 -24.10 -8.17 13.24
CA LEU A 14 -23.06 -8.67 12.38
C LEU A 14 -22.18 -7.46 12.06
N LEU A 15 -21.11 -7.28 12.84
CA LEU A 15 -19.99 -6.41 12.51
C LEU A 15 -19.34 -7.01 11.28
N SER A 16 -19.95 -6.74 10.12
CA SER A 16 -19.31 -6.73 8.83
C SER A 16 -18.22 -5.66 8.90
N HIS A 17 -17.08 -6.02 9.48
CA HIS A 17 -15.83 -5.35 9.20
C HIS A 17 -15.54 -5.63 7.73
N CYS A 18 -16.14 -4.81 6.87
CA CYS A 18 -15.73 -4.72 5.48
C CYS A 18 -14.28 -4.24 5.53
N SER A 19 -13.34 -5.18 5.53
CA SER A 19 -11.94 -4.91 5.28
C SER A 19 -11.85 -4.54 3.81
N SER A 20 -12.31 -3.35 3.46
CA SER A 20 -12.21 -2.82 2.11
C SER A 20 -10.72 -2.61 1.85
N GLU A 21 -10.15 -3.49 1.01
CA GLU A 21 -8.82 -3.28 0.46
C GLU A 21 -8.87 -1.99 -0.36
N ILE A 22 -8.29 -0.90 0.19
CA ILE A 22 -8.28 0.40 -0.47
C ILE A 22 -7.48 0.23 -1.76
N SER A 23 -8.09 0.60 -2.89
CA SER A 23 -7.43 0.60 -4.18
C SER A 23 -7.39 2.01 -4.76
N VAL A 24 -6.25 2.39 -5.36
CA VAL A 24 -6.03 3.71 -5.91
C VAL A 24 -5.48 3.60 -7.34
N PRO A 25 -6.08 4.29 -8.32
CA PRO A 25 -5.50 4.40 -9.65
C PRO A 25 -4.42 5.48 -9.68
N VAL A 26 -3.33 5.21 -10.38
CA VAL A 26 -2.22 6.15 -10.64
C VAL A 26 -1.98 6.19 -12.14
N ILE A 27 -1.83 7.39 -12.70
CA ILE A 27 -1.48 7.53 -14.12
C ILE A 27 0.01 7.26 -14.30
N SER A 28 0.37 6.46 -15.30
CA SER A 28 1.77 6.18 -15.65
C SER A 28 2.57 7.48 -15.82
N GLY A 29 3.77 7.51 -15.26
CA GLY A 29 4.64 8.68 -15.19
C GLY A 29 4.34 9.63 -14.01
N ARG A 30 3.25 9.43 -13.26
CA ARG A 30 2.94 10.22 -12.06
C ARG A 30 3.50 9.60 -10.80
N SER A 31 3.51 10.40 -9.73
CA SER A 31 3.93 9.96 -8.40
C SER A 31 2.73 9.53 -7.57
N TYR A 32 2.97 8.62 -6.64
CA TYR A 32 2.02 8.23 -5.60
C TYR A 32 2.64 8.50 -4.23
N THR A 33 1.86 9.11 -3.32
CA THR A 33 2.30 9.39 -1.97
C THR A 33 1.62 8.43 -1.00
N LEU A 34 2.42 7.55 -0.38
CA LEU A 34 1.95 6.70 0.71
C LEU A 34 2.21 7.40 2.04
N GLN A 35 1.16 7.65 2.82
CA GLN A 35 1.31 8.21 4.18
C GLN A 35 2.12 7.26 5.06
N LEU A 36 2.99 7.81 5.92
CA LEU A 36 3.89 7.03 6.77
C LEU A 36 3.49 6.98 8.24
N GLU A 37 2.55 7.82 8.65
CA GLU A 37 2.01 7.82 10.01
C GLU A 37 0.94 6.74 10.15
N TYR A 38 0.96 6.04 11.27
CA TYR A 38 -0.03 5.03 11.61
C TYR A 38 -0.26 5.01 13.12
N GLN A 39 -1.45 4.59 13.54
CA GLN A 39 -1.75 4.37 14.95
C GLN A 39 -1.44 2.93 15.33
N ASN A 40 -0.95 2.73 16.56
CA ASN A 40 -0.89 1.41 17.18
C ASN A 40 -2.29 0.80 17.32
N ALA A 41 -2.36 -0.51 17.53
CA ALA A 41 -3.63 -1.24 17.68
C ALA A 41 -4.43 -0.78 18.92
N ASP A 42 -3.78 -0.14 19.88
CA ASP A 42 -4.37 0.43 21.08
C ASP A 42 -4.81 1.90 20.92
N GLY A 43 -4.56 2.52 19.76
CA GLY A 43 -4.95 3.91 19.45
C GLY A 43 -4.22 5.00 20.25
N THR A 44 -3.23 4.66 21.06
CA THR A 44 -2.66 5.61 22.04
C THR A 44 -1.51 6.44 21.50
N ASN A 45 -0.80 5.99 20.47
CA ASN A 45 0.40 6.65 19.95
C ASN A 45 0.52 6.51 18.42
N SER A 46 0.80 7.63 17.75
CA SER A 46 1.16 7.65 16.33
C SER A 46 2.62 7.28 16.15
N LYS A 47 2.91 6.22 15.41
CA LYS A 47 4.26 5.83 14.99
C LYS A 47 4.51 6.25 13.54
N LYS A 48 5.79 6.43 13.20
CA LYS A 48 6.24 6.69 11.84
C LYS A 48 6.92 5.46 11.28
N ALA A 49 6.55 5.09 10.06
CA ALA A 49 7.17 3.97 9.37
C ALA A 49 8.65 4.25 9.07
N GLU A 50 9.48 3.22 9.22
CA GLU A 50 10.92 3.24 8.88
C GLU A 50 11.16 3.00 7.39
N GLY A 51 10.16 2.47 6.70
CA GLY A 51 10.21 2.13 5.29
C GLY A 51 8.84 1.81 4.73
N ILE A 52 8.84 1.32 3.50
CA ILE A 52 7.66 0.81 2.81
C ILE A 52 7.99 -0.55 2.21
N LYS A 53 6.96 -1.38 2.03
CA LYS A 53 7.04 -2.64 1.30
C LYS A 53 6.04 -2.64 0.14
N ARG A 54 6.36 -3.40 -0.90
CA ARG A 54 5.46 -3.65 -2.02
C ARG A 54 5.44 -5.11 -2.45
N GLN A 55 4.31 -5.54 -2.98
CA GLN A 55 4.14 -6.81 -3.68
C GLN A 55 3.56 -6.48 -5.05
N LEU A 56 4.34 -6.69 -6.11
CA LEU A 56 3.94 -6.32 -7.47
C LEU A 56 2.86 -7.27 -8.01
N PHE A 57 2.02 -6.79 -8.92
CA PHE A 57 1.02 -7.62 -9.61
C PHE A 57 1.57 -8.34 -10.86
N ASP A 58 2.90 -8.47 -10.97
CA ASP A 58 3.58 -9.13 -12.09
C ASP A 58 3.71 -10.65 -11.89
N GLU A 59 4.40 -11.35 -12.80
CA GLU A 59 4.65 -12.80 -12.70
C GLU A 59 5.40 -13.21 -11.41
N THR A 60 6.12 -12.27 -10.79
CA THR A 60 6.77 -12.44 -9.48
C THR A 60 5.82 -12.27 -8.29
N GLY A 61 4.52 -12.03 -8.53
CA GLY A 61 3.51 -11.46 -7.64
C GLY A 61 3.17 -12.18 -6.32
N GLY A 62 4.07 -13.03 -5.84
CA GLY A 62 4.03 -13.59 -4.50
C GLY A 62 4.94 -12.88 -3.48
N LYS A 63 6.04 -12.23 -3.87
CA LYS A 63 7.10 -11.85 -2.90
C LYS A 63 7.10 -10.37 -2.52
N TRP A 64 7.34 -10.10 -1.24
CA TRP A 64 7.50 -8.74 -0.73
C TRP A 64 8.89 -8.19 -1.09
N GLN A 65 8.89 -6.92 -1.51
CA GLN A 65 10.06 -6.10 -1.73
C GLN A 65 10.04 -4.96 -0.72
N TYR A 66 11.20 -4.57 -0.21
CA TYR A 66 11.32 -3.65 0.92
C TYR A 66 12.17 -2.44 0.53
N PHE A 67 11.78 -1.27 1.02
CA PHE A 67 12.53 -0.02 0.87
C PHE A 67 12.63 0.65 2.24
N TRP A 68 13.84 0.75 2.77
CA TRP A 68 14.11 1.41 4.05
C TRP A 68 14.59 2.84 3.82
N PHE A 69 14.10 3.80 4.60
CA PHE A 69 14.61 5.17 4.55
C PHE A 69 16.00 5.27 5.19
N CYS A 70 16.86 6.12 4.62
CA CYS A 70 18.18 6.36 5.20
C CYS A 70 18.07 7.24 6.45
N GLY A 71 18.87 6.93 7.47
CA GLY A 71 18.80 7.55 8.79
C GLY A 71 18.71 6.54 9.95
N GLY A 72 18.46 5.26 9.66
CA GLY A 72 18.49 4.15 10.62
C GLY A 72 19.67 3.18 10.41
N ALA A 73 19.62 2.02 11.07
CA ALA A 73 20.72 1.03 11.09
C ALA A 73 20.88 0.19 9.81
N LYS A 74 19.97 0.28 8.84
CA LYS A 74 19.95 -0.57 7.64
C LYS A 74 20.94 -0.08 6.58
N LYS A 75 21.98 -0.89 6.29
CA LYS A 75 23.01 -0.60 5.27
C LYS A 75 22.50 -0.51 3.83
N THR A 76 21.34 -1.09 3.53
CA THR A 76 20.71 -1.12 2.20
C THR A 76 19.60 -0.07 2.02
N CYS A 77 19.55 0.94 2.90
CA CYS A 77 18.57 2.02 2.79
C CYS A 77 18.65 2.72 1.43
N GLY A 78 17.53 3.33 1.01
CA GLY A 78 17.44 4.05 -0.26
C GLY A 78 17.39 3.15 -1.50
N LYS A 79 17.33 1.82 -1.32
CA LYS A 79 17.23 0.84 -2.41
C LYS A 79 16.11 -0.15 -2.12
N TRP A 80 15.51 -0.67 -3.19
CA TRP A 80 14.62 -1.82 -3.10
C TRP A 80 15.43 -3.09 -2.86
N VAL A 81 14.99 -3.92 -1.92
CA VAL A 81 15.58 -5.22 -1.63
C VAL A 81 14.52 -6.32 -1.56
N ASP A 82 14.91 -7.55 -1.80
CA ASP A 82 14.06 -8.72 -1.57
C ASP A 82 14.06 -9.14 -0.08
N GLU A 83 13.30 -10.19 0.25
CA GLU A 83 13.24 -10.82 1.58
C GLU A 83 14.61 -11.27 2.11
N LYS A 84 15.59 -11.51 1.23
CA LYS A 84 16.97 -11.89 1.56
C LYS A 84 17.90 -10.68 1.65
N ASN A 85 17.37 -9.46 1.67
CA ASN A 85 18.10 -8.19 1.63
C ASN A 85 18.99 -8.01 0.39
N LYS A 86 18.75 -8.74 -0.70
CA LYS A 86 19.46 -8.56 -1.97
C LYS A 86 18.84 -7.38 -2.73
N THR A 87 19.69 -6.49 -3.25
CA THR A 87 19.25 -5.32 -4.02
C THR A 87 18.52 -5.71 -5.30
N ILE A 88 17.40 -5.04 -5.55
CA ILE A 88 16.59 -5.15 -6.76
C ILE A 88 16.88 -3.91 -7.63
N PRO A 89 17.39 -4.08 -8.86
CA PRO A 89 17.87 -2.96 -9.68
C PRO A 89 16.76 -2.10 -10.33
N SER A 90 15.50 -2.55 -10.33
CA SER A 90 14.44 -2.03 -11.21
C SER A 90 13.23 -1.41 -10.51
N GLY A 91 13.40 -0.79 -9.35
CA GLY A 91 12.29 -0.14 -8.62
C GLY A 91 12.18 1.37 -8.85
N PRO A 92 10.99 1.96 -8.62
CA PRO A 92 10.77 3.40 -8.70
C PRO A 92 11.52 4.08 -7.56
N LYS A 93 11.93 5.34 -7.79
CA LYS A 93 12.58 6.15 -6.75
C LYS A 93 11.56 6.47 -5.65
N VAL A 94 11.97 6.30 -4.40
CA VAL A 94 11.16 6.67 -3.23
C VAL A 94 11.86 7.80 -2.48
N THR A 95 11.12 8.85 -2.16
CA THR A 95 11.60 9.99 -1.37
C THR A 95 10.72 10.17 -0.14
N LYS A 96 11.33 10.26 1.05
CA LYS A 96 10.61 10.59 2.29
C LYS A 96 10.40 12.11 2.37
N THR A 97 9.17 12.53 2.60
CA THR A 97 8.76 13.93 2.74
C THR A 97 7.90 14.09 3.99
N SER A 98 7.47 15.32 4.31
CA SER A 98 6.49 15.58 5.37
C SER A 98 5.12 14.98 5.09
N GLU A 99 4.75 14.80 3.82
CA GLU A 99 3.45 14.24 3.40
C GLU A 99 3.44 12.70 3.39
N GLY A 100 4.62 12.07 3.38
CA GLY A 100 4.78 10.63 3.34
C GLY A 100 5.92 10.18 2.42
N ALA A 101 5.81 8.94 1.93
CA ALA A 101 6.73 8.38 0.94
C ALA A 101 6.23 8.63 -0.48
N VAL A 102 6.94 9.48 -1.20
CA VAL A 102 6.66 9.79 -2.60
C VAL A 102 7.36 8.77 -3.47
N ILE A 103 6.58 7.86 -4.06
CA ILE A 103 7.00 6.90 -5.07
C ILE A 103 6.89 7.60 -6.42
N SER A 104 8.04 7.95 -7.02
CA SER A 104 8.10 8.84 -8.17
C SER A 104 8.03 8.09 -9.50
N ASN A 105 7.41 8.71 -10.50
CA ASN A 105 7.40 8.24 -11.89
C ASN A 105 6.92 6.77 -12.03
N MET A 106 5.83 6.42 -11.36
CA MET A 106 5.27 5.08 -11.37
C MET A 106 4.96 4.61 -12.78
N GLN A 107 5.32 3.37 -13.09
CA GLN A 107 5.04 2.72 -14.37
C GLN A 107 4.03 1.58 -14.20
N ILE A 108 3.46 1.06 -15.28
CA ILE A 108 2.51 -0.07 -15.23
C ILE A 108 3.08 -1.25 -14.42
N ARG A 109 4.37 -1.56 -14.60
CA ARG A 109 5.10 -2.61 -13.87
C ARG A 109 5.22 -2.38 -12.35
N ASP A 110 4.96 -1.16 -11.88
CA ASP A 110 5.01 -0.80 -10.46
C ASP A 110 3.65 -0.96 -9.78
N ALA A 111 2.61 -1.39 -10.50
CA ALA A 111 1.33 -1.76 -9.92
C ALA A 111 1.51 -2.92 -8.92
N GLY A 112 0.82 -2.83 -7.78
CA GLY A 112 0.99 -3.78 -6.69
C GLY A 112 0.33 -3.35 -5.40
N LYS A 113 0.44 -4.19 -4.38
CA LYS A 113 0.07 -3.83 -3.01
C LYS A 113 1.21 -3.08 -2.35
N TYR A 114 0.92 -1.94 -1.75
CA TYR A 114 1.89 -1.14 -1.00
C TYR A 114 1.48 -1.06 0.46
N ALA A 115 2.45 -1.17 1.36
CA ALA A 115 2.22 -1.07 2.79
C ALA A 115 3.39 -0.39 3.50
N ARG A 116 3.12 0.09 4.70
CA ARG A 116 4.12 0.68 5.59
C ARG A 116 4.92 -0.44 6.26
N LEU A 117 6.18 -0.18 6.57
CA LEU A 117 6.99 -1.05 7.43
C LEU A 117 7.11 -0.40 8.83
N PRO A 118 6.55 -1.02 9.88
CA PRO A 118 6.78 -0.56 11.24
C PRO A 118 8.21 -0.90 11.71
N GLU A 119 8.68 -0.17 12.71
CA GLU A 119 9.85 -0.53 13.53
C GLU A 119 9.57 -1.71 14.48
N ASP A 120 8.30 -1.86 14.88
CA ASP A 120 7.83 -2.83 15.87
C ASP A 120 7.14 -4.03 15.18
N PRO A 121 7.69 -5.26 15.26
CA PRO A 121 7.11 -6.45 14.65
C PRO A 121 5.77 -6.87 15.27
N ASN A 122 5.41 -6.35 16.46
CA ASN A 122 4.11 -6.59 17.09
C ASN A 122 3.04 -5.57 16.68
N ALA A 123 3.38 -4.59 15.81
CA ALA A 123 2.41 -3.66 15.26
C ALA A 123 1.53 -4.38 14.22
N LEU A 124 0.62 -5.25 14.69
CA LEU A 124 -0.41 -5.89 13.86
C LEU A 124 -1.13 -4.84 13.00
N THR A 125 -1.35 -3.62 13.49
CA THR A 125 -1.98 -2.52 12.76
C THR A 125 -1.16 -1.96 11.60
N ALA A 126 0.16 -2.11 11.58
CA ALA A 126 0.98 -1.63 10.47
C ALA A 126 0.97 -2.59 9.27
N GLU A 127 0.67 -3.86 9.49
CA GLU A 127 0.37 -4.81 8.40
C GLU A 127 -1.03 -4.60 7.78
N LEU A 128 -1.94 -3.90 8.48
CA LEU A 128 -3.37 -3.87 8.15
C LEU A 128 -3.81 -2.82 7.12
N GLN A 129 -2.95 -1.88 6.70
CA GLN A 129 -3.30 -0.92 5.65
C GLN A 129 -2.44 -1.13 4.42
N GLN A 130 -2.74 -2.22 3.72
CA GLN A 130 -2.29 -2.41 2.36
C GLN A 130 -3.17 -1.57 1.43
N VAL A 131 -2.52 -0.89 0.47
CA VAL A 131 -3.21 -0.16 -0.59
C VAL A 131 -2.86 -0.83 -1.92
N GLY A 132 -3.87 -1.29 -2.64
CA GLY A 132 -3.72 -1.75 -4.01
C GLY A 132 -3.51 -0.55 -4.94
N VAL A 133 -2.31 -0.39 -5.46
CA VAL A 133 -1.98 0.68 -6.42
C VAL A 133 -2.03 0.10 -7.82
N TYR A 134 -2.94 0.62 -8.64
CA TYR A 134 -3.07 0.24 -10.05
C TYR A 134 -2.54 1.36 -10.91
N VAL A 135 -1.54 1.06 -11.74
CA VAL A 135 -0.96 2.06 -12.65
C VAL A 135 -1.54 1.85 -14.03
N GLN A 136 -2.20 2.88 -14.56
CA GLN A 136 -2.86 2.85 -15.87
C GLN A 136 -2.26 3.91 -16.78
N ASP A 137 -2.35 3.71 -18.09
CA ASP A 137 -1.97 4.74 -19.04
C ASP A 137 -2.84 5.99 -18.85
N GLY A 138 -2.23 7.16 -19.02
CA GLY A 138 -2.98 8.41 -19.08
C GLY A 138 -3.82 8.47 -20.35
N PRO A 139 -4.77 9.41 -20.44
CA PRO A 139 -5.42 9.68 -21.72
C PRO A 139 -4.32 9.98 -22.75
N THR A 140 -4.18 9.09 -23.73
CA THR A 140 -3.24 9.27 -24.83
C THR A 140 -3.69 10.55 -25.55
N THR A 141 -2.87 11.60 -25.52
CA THR A 141 -3.00 12.69 -26.49
C THR A 141 -2.51 12.20 -27.86
N ALA A 142 -3.02 11.05 -28.30
CA ALA A 142 -2.92 10.65 -29.69
C ALA A 142 -3.78 11.67 -30.43
N ALA A 143 -3.13 12.53 -31.21
CA ALA A 143 -3.81 13.23 -32.27
C ALA A 143 -4.70 12.22 -33.01
N PRO A 144 -5.96 12.56 -33.32
CA PRO A 144 -6.90 11.62 -33.92
C PRO A 144 -6.29 11.09 -35.22
N GLY A 145 -6.05 9.77 -35.25
CA GLY A 145 -5.71 9.05 -36.47
C GLY A 145 -4.30 8.51 -36.53
N LYS A 146 -4.04 7.40 -35.82
CA LYS A 146 -3.37 6.25 -36.45
C LYS A 146 -3.99 4.96 -35.91
N VAL A 147 -4.87 4.38 -36.73
CA VAL A 147 -5.33 2.99 -36.58
C VAL A 147 -4.15 2.10 -36.95
N TYR A 148 -3.63 1.34 -35.98
CA TYR A 148 -2.73 0.24 -36.28
C TYR A 148 -3.60 -0.96 -36.68
N LYS A 149 -3.47 -1.40 -37.94
CA LYS A 149 -4.04 -2.65 -38.41
C LYS A 149 -3.16 -3.80 -37.92
N TYR A 150 -3.82 -4.82 -37.37
CA TYR A 150 -3.27 -6.05 -36.80
C TYR A 150 -2.29 -6.76 -37.73
#